data_AF-A0A0V7ZWN6-F1
#
_entry.id   AF-A0A0V7ZWN6-F1
#
_cell.length_a   1.000
_cell.length_b   1.000
_cell.length_c   1.000
_cell.angle_alpha   90.00
_cell.angle_beta   90.00
_cell.angle_gamma   90.00
#
_symmetry.space_group_name_H-M   'P 1'
#
loop_
_entity.id
_entity.type
_entity.pdbx_description
1 polymer ?
#
loop_
_entity_poly.entity_id
_entity_poly.type
_entity_poly.pdbx_seq_one_letter_code
_entity_poly.pdbx_strand_id
1 'polypeptide(L)'
;DAPLFAFASFISSFFILQLYATSHRVGITDNNNEPDPADLVEVTVTVENLAPENGTLLTPLWVGFHDGSFDTYDRGRPASGGLESLAEDGSTSLISSEFISSGAGTVDGTITGPGGATPGPIDTGETTSLTFTLDRSLASSRFFNYAAMVLPSNDAFIANGNPEAFEIFDENGNFLGADFVVRGNQVLDAGTEVNDEAENSTAFFGQSTPNTGTDENGVVTVHPGFEDGGRILSEPRFANADFTADGYEVARIRITANNVEQFPLGTRFQDDGQGDPLLDFRSVVNQEIRVSDLDISSEAAFDNTVGFYRIEDTSGTIQDEFGNNLNPGDDGYAAAAVRQTVLNLDRNTSEISNFAGGNLLAPFVIANGTAQEFLNQNPNNQGGEEPIAYFSFLGANPDGVEHIRLLDNNTFAFEDLFGGGDNDFDDLIFGANYEVA
;
A
#
# COMPACT_ATOMS: atom_id res chain seq x y z
N ASP A 1 68.53 -32.68 10.49
CA ASP A 1 67.29 -33.19 9.87
C ASP A 1 66.31 -32.04 9.66
N ALA A 2 66.10 -31.65 8.40
CA ALA A 2 64.95 -30.86 7.95
C ALA A 2 63.83 -31.84 7.51
N PRO A 3 62.64 -31.44 6.99
CA PRO A 3 61.87 -30.17 6.99
C PRO A 3 60.35 -30.39 7.32
N LEU A 4 59.47 -29.36 7.26
CA LEU A 4 58.30 -29.32 6.33
C LEU A 4 57.45 -28.03 6.41
N PHE A 5 57.01 -27.60 5.22
CA PHE A 5 56.07 -26.54 4.86
C PHE A 5 54.59 -26.86 5.20
N ALA A 6 53.71 -25.85 5.35
CA ALA A 6 52.58 -25.53 4.44
C ALA A 6 51.51 -24.54 5.00
N PHE A 7 51.35 -23.43 4.25
CA PHE A 7 50.18 -22.63 3.81
C PHE A 7 48.75 -22.68 4.44
N ALA A 8 48.16 -21.46 4.47
CA ALA A 8 46.74 -21.02 4.31
C ALA A 8 45.72 -21.41 5.41
N SER A 9 44.73 -20.60 5.81
CA SER A 9 43.86 -19.65 5.07
C SER A 9 43.20 -18.61 6.01
N PHE A 10 42.78 -17.46 5.43
CA PHE A 10 41.89 -16.42 5.98
C PHE A 10 40.53 -16.97 6.45
N ILE A 11 39.95 -16.34 7.49
CA ILE A 11 38.60 -15.72 7.55
C ILE A 11 38.58 -14.81 8.79
N SER A 12 38.41 -13.50 8.57
CA SER A 12 38.16 -12.49 9.60
C SER A 12 36.65 -12.26 9.67
N SER A 13 36.02 -12.61 10.79
CA SER A 13 34.61 -12.30 11.04
C SER A 13 34.51 -10.90 11.65
N PHE A 14 34.04 -9.94 10.85
CA PHE A 14 33.56 -8.64 11.33
C PHE A 14 32.16 -8.81 11.94
N PHE A 15 32.01 -8.38 13.18
CA PHE A 15 30.72 -8.19 13.84
C PHE A 15 30.12 -6.86 13.34
N ILE A 16 28.97 -6.89 12.67
CA ILE A 16 28.14 -5.71 12.42
C ILE A 16 27.09 -5.65 13.54
N LEU A 17 27.11 -4.54 14.28
CA LEU A 17 26.14 -4.21 15.31
C LEU A 17 24.96 -3.50 14.62
N GLN A 18 23.84 -4.18 14.42
CA GLN A 18 22.58 -3.53 14.04
C GLN A 18 22.06 -2.71 15.23
N LEU A 19 22.11 -1.38 15.13
CA LEU A 19 21.22 -0.52 15.89
C LEU A 19 19.94 -0.32 15.07
N TYR A 20 18.84 -0.88 15.54
CA TYR A 20 17.51 -0.46 15.11
C TYR A 20 17.21 0.91 15.73
N ALA A 21 17.17 1.96 14.90
CA ALA A 21 16.65 3.25 15.30
C ALA A 21 15.12 3.17 15.35
N THR A 22 14.56 3.23 16.55
CA THR A 22 13.13 3.50 16.77
C THR A 22 12.95 5.01 16.71
N SER A 23 12.44 5.53 15.59
CA SER A 23 12.06 6.94 15.49
C SER A 23 10.78 7.18 16.31
N HIS A 24 10.94 7.73 17.51
CA HIS A 24 9.84 8.32 18.26
C HIS A 24 9.56 9.71 17.68
N ARG A 25 8.44 9.86 16.95
CA ARG A 25 7.91 11.17 16.56
C ARG A 25 7.50 11.93 17.83
N VAL A 26 8.27 12.95 18.21
CA VAL A 26 7.84 14.00 19.16
C VAL A 26 7.17 15.08 18.34
N GLY A 27 5.90 15.35 18.64
CA GLY A 27 5.04 16.25 17.89
C GLY A 27 5.57 17.69 17.79
N ILE A 28 5.66 18.16 16.55
CA ILE A 28 5.61 19.57 16.20
C ILE A 28 4.35 19.72 15.34
N THR A 29 3.37 20.47 15.83
CA THR A 29 2.17 20.84 15.07
C THR A 29 2.56 21.91 14.04
N ASP A 30 2.80 21.49 12.80
CA ASP A 30 2.67 22.40 11.66
C ASP A 30 1.18 22.53 11.33
N ASN A 31 0.73 23.77 11.11
CA ASN A 31 -0.67 24.12 10.82
C ASN A 31 -0.91 24.26 9.30
N ASN A 32 -0.15 23.54 8.49
CA ASN A 32 -0.35 23.43 7.05
C ASN A 32 -1.21 22.19 6.78
N ASN A 33 -2.46 22.43 6.43
CA ASN A 33 -3.50 21.42 6.26
C ASN A 33 -3.38 20.74 4.88
N GLU A 34 -2.18 20.25 4.53
CA GLU A 34 -1.94 19.38 3.37
C GLU A 34 -2.10 17.92 3.84
N PRO A 35 -2.80 17.07 3.08
CA PRO A 35 -2.98 15.66 3.47
C PRO A 35 -1.63 14.92 3.38
N ASP A 36 -1.32 14.15 4.43
CA ASP A 36 -0.18 13.22 4.40
C ASP A 36 -0.22 12.36 3.12
N PRO A 37 0.92 12.06 2.49
CA PRO A 37 0.96 11.17 1.33
C PRO A 37 0.34 9.82 1.68
N ALA A 38 -0.44 9.25 0.75
CA ALA A 38 -1.15 8.01 0.96
C ALA A 38 -0.20 6.87 1.36
N ASP A 39 -0.47 6.22 2.50
CA ASP A 39 0.30 5.07 2.96
C ASP A 39 -0.45 3.78 2.63
N LEU A 40 -0.24 3.31 1.40
CA LEU A 40 -0.93 2.14 0.84
C LEU A 40 -0.40 0.82 1.40
N VAL A 41 -1.32 -0.08 1.72
CA VAL A 41 -1.08 -1.44 2.21
C VAL A 41 -2.08 -2.42 1.58
N GLU A 42 -1.65 -3.65 1.29
CA GLU A 42 -2.54 -4.72 0.87
C GLU A 42 -3.07 -5.46 2.10
N VAL A 43 -4.39 -5.49 2.27
CA VAL A 43 -5.09 -6.21 3.34
C VAL A 43 -5.87 -7.36 2.75
N THR A 44 -5.58 -8.58 3.20
CA THR A 44 -6.33 -9.79 2.84
C THR A 44 -7.29 -10.15 3.96
N VAL A 45 -8.57 -10.27 3.62
CA VAL A 45 -9.61 -10.82 4.48
C VAL A 45 -9.84 -12.28 4.07
N THR A 46 -9.68 -13.20 5.00
CA THR A 46 -9.88 -14.64 4.82
C THR A 46 -11.05 -15.09 5.67
N VAL A 47 -11.96 -15.86 5.09
CA VAL A 47 -13.15 -16.42 5.74
C VAL A 47 -13.09 -17.93 5.61
N GLU A 48 -13.24 -18.62 6.74
CA GLU A 48 -13.41 -20.07 6.80
C GLU A 48 -14.78 -20.37 7.40
N ASN A 49 -15.62 -21.17 6.73
CA ASN A 49 -16.86 -21.65 7.31
C ASN A 49 -16.56 -22.84 8.24
N LEU A 50 -16.80 -22.64 9.54
CA LEU A 50 -16.46 -23.59 10.60
C LEU A 50 -17.63 -24.49 11.01
N ALA A 51 -18.78 -24.40 10.34
CA ALA A 51 -19.90 -25.29 10.61
C ALA A 51 -19.45 -26.77 10.51
N PRO A 52 -20.07 -27.69 11.26
CA PRO A 52 -19.80 -29.11 11.10
C PRO A 52 -20.28 -29.61 9.73
N GLU A 53 -19.79 -30.77 9.27
CA GLU A 53 -20.32 -31.46 8.08
C GLU A 53 -21.85 -31.57 8.17
N ASN A 54 -22.56 -31.24 7.10
CA ASN A 54 -24.02 -31.07 7.05
C ASN A 54 -24.55 -29.94 7.96
N GLY A 55 -23.75 -28.90 8.17
CA GLY A 55 -24.10 -27.70 8.93
C GLY A 55 -24.53 -26.52 8.05
N THR A 56 -24.55 -25.32 8.63
CA THR A 56 -24.93 -24.10 7.91
C THR A 56 -23.91 -23.69 6.85
N LEU A 57 -24.37 -23.01 5.80
CA LEU A 57 -23.54 -22.31 4.83
C LEU A 57 -23.61 -20.81 5.09
N LEU A 58 -22.77 -20.05 4.40
CA LEU A 58 -22.88 -18.58 4.36
C LEU A 58 -23.15 -18.11 2.94
N THR A 59 -24.01 -17.12 2.77
CA THR A 59 -24.04 -16.34 1.53
C THR A 59 -22.69 -15.65 1.31
N PRO A 60 -22.43 -15.05 0.12
CA PRO A 60 -21.28 -14.17 -0.02
C PRO A 60 -21.18 -13.18 1.14
N LEU A 61 -20.01 -13.09 1.77
CA LEU A 61 -19.76 -12.24 2.94
C LEU A 61 -19.48 -10.82 2.47
N TRP A 62 -20.31 -9.87 2.85
CA TRP A 62 -20.00 -8.45 2.70
C TRP A 62 -18.96 -8.05 3.75
N VAL A 63 -18.01 -7.20 3.35
CA VAL A 63 -17.00 -6.60 4.24
C VAL A 63 -16.79 -5.13 3.91
N GLY A 64 -16.43 -4.32 4.89
CA GLY A 64 -16.13 -2.89 4.70
C GLY A 64 -15.09 -2.35 5.68
N PHE A 65 -14.35 -1.32 5.26
CA PHE A 65 -13.34 -0.64 6.07
C PHE A 65 -13.74 0.80 6.36
N HIS A 66 -13.78 1.21 7.62
CA HIS A 66 -14.41 2.46 8.04
C HIS A 66 -13.72 3.14 9.23
N ASP A 67 -14.20 4.34 9.54
CA ASP A 67 -13.73 5.22 10.62
C ASP A 67 -14.28 4.92 12.01
N GLY A 68 -15.01 3.81 12.17
CA GLY A 68 -15.68 3.44 13.42
C GLY A 68 -17.13 3.96 13.53
N SER A 69 -17.65 4.69 12.54
CA SER A 69 -19.02 5.22 12.60
C SER A 69 -20.08 4.42 11.82
N PHE A 70 -19.68 3.50 10.94
CA PHE A 70 -20.63 2.64 10.22
C PHE A 70 -21.16 1.53 11.12
N ASP A 71 -22.44 1.62 11.47
CA ASP A 71 -23.16 0.64 12.27
C ASP A 71 -24.09 -0.21 11.41
N THR A 72 -23.86 -1.51 11.42
CA THR A 72 -24.62 -2.47 10.61
C THR A 72 -26.00 -2.72 11.22
N TYR A 73 -26.11 -2.79 12.55
CA TYR A 73 -27.37 -3.02 13.23
C TYR A 73 -27.33 -2.65 14.72
N ASP A 74 -28.51 -2.29 15.23
CA ASP A 74 -28.78 -2.18 16.66
C ASP A 74 -29.80 -3.26 17.07
N ARG A 75 -29.52 -4.03 18.13
CA ARG A 75 -30.54 -4.95 18.67
C ARG A 75 -31.76 -4.18 19.19
N GLY A 76 -32.95 -4.69 18.90
CA GLY A 76 -34.21 -4.04 19.25
C GLY A 76 -34.57 -2.87 18.32
N ARG A 77 -33.87 -2.71 17.18
CA ARG A 77 -34.23 -1.81 16.09
C ARG A 77 -34.55 -2.59 14.82
N PRO A 78 -35.40 -2.06 13.93
CA PRO A 78 -35.59 -2.65 12.60
C PRO A 78 -34.27 -2.69 11.81
N ALA A 79 -34.11 -3.72 10.98
CA ALA A 79 -33.01 -3.79 10.02
C ALA A 79 -33.07 -2.63 9.01
N SER A 80 -31.92 -2.23 8.46
CA SER A 80 -31.88 -1.37 7.27
C SER A 80 -32.34 -2.15 6.04
N GLY A 81 -32.70 -1.46 4.96
CA GLY A 81 -33.05 -2.15 3.70
C GLY A 81 -31.88 -2.93 3.10
N GLY A 82 -30.64 -2.46 3.33
CA GLY A 82 -29.43 -3.19 2.99
C GLY A 82 -29.24 -4.47 3.80
N LEU A 83 -29.49 -4.42 5.11
CA LEU A 83 -29.38 -5.60 5.97
C LEU A 83 -30.51 -6.61 5.70
N GLU A 84 -31.74 -6.15 5.49
CA GLU A 84 -32.89 -6.99 5.09
C GLU A 84 -32.58 -7.78 3.81
N SER A 85 -32.20 -7.09 2.73
CA SER A 85 -31.84 -7.75 1.47
C SER A 85 -30.65 -8.70 1.59
N LEU A 86 -29.71 -8.41 2.49
CA LEU A 86 -28.59 -9.30 2.78
C LEU A 86 -29.04 -10.53 3.56
N ALA A 87 -29.86 -10.36 4.60
CA ALA A 87 -30.30 -11.41 5.52
C ALA A 87 -31.28 -12.39 4.87
N GLU A 88 -32.10 -11.93 3.92
CA GLU A 88 -33.11 -12.76 3.24
C GLU A 88 -32.60 -13.39 1.94
N ASP A 89 -31.78 -12.65 1.19
CA ASP A 89 -31.41 -13.04 -0.18
C ASP A 89 -29.91 -13.24 -0.38
N GLY A 90 -29.08 -12.92 0.63
CA GLY A 90 -27.62 -12.88 0.49
C GLY A 90 -27.11 -11.75 -0.41
N SER A 91 -27.95 -10.76 -0.71
CA SER A 91 -27.62 -9.67 -1.63
C SER A 91 -26.87 -8.55 -0.92
N THR A 92 -25.60 -8.36 -1.28
CA THR A 92 -24.72 -7.35 -0.65
C THR A 92 -24.83 -5.96 -1.28
N SER A 93 -25.57 -5.80 -2.39
CA SER A 93 -25.55 -4.57 -3.19
C SER A 93 -26.12 -3.35 -2.45
N LEU A 94 -27.17 -3.55 -1.66
CA LEU A 94 -27.82 -2.44 -0.93
C LEU A 94 -27.02 -2.03 0.30
N ILE A 95 -26.48 -2.98 1.08
CA ILE A 95 -25.61 -2.64 2.22
C ILE A 95 -24.31 -1.95 1.75
N SER A 96 -23.72 -2.36 0.62
CA SER A 96 -22.62 -1.62 -0.01
C SER A 96 -23.02 -0.17 -0.34
N SER A 97 -24.24 0.03 -0.86
CA SER A 97 -24.74 1.37 -1.18
C SER A 97 -24.97 2.22 0.07
N GLU A 98 -25.49 1.64 1.15
CA GLU A 98 -25.67 2.28 2.45
C GLU A 98 -24.33 2.66 3.07
N PHE A 99 -23.36 1.75 3.02
CA PHE A 99 -21.99 1.96 3.47
C PHE A 99 -21.32 3.14 2.79
N ILE A 100 -21.29 3.17 1.46
CA ILE A 100 -20.71 4.29 0.70
C ILE A 100 -21.48 5.59 0.95
N SER A 101 -22.81 5.52 1.06
CA SER A 101 -23.65 6.70 1.33
C SER A 101 -23.47 7.26 2.74
N SER A 102 -23.05 6.45 3.71
CA SER A 102 -22.78 6.89 5.08
C SER A 102 -21.58 7.83 5.18
N GLY A 103 -20.61 7.70 4.26
CA GLY A 103 -19.34 8.42 4.28
C GLY A 103 -18.33 7.92 5.33
N ALA A 104 -18.66 6.88 6.10
CA ALA A 104 -17.79 6.30 7.12
C ALA A 104 -16.57 5.57 6.54
N GLY A 105 -16.68 5.10 5.28
CA GLY A 105 -15.68 4.33 4.58
C GLY A 105 -15.86 4.42 3.06
N THR A 106 -14.82 4.05 2.32
CA THR A 106 -14.80 4.10 0.84
C THR A 106 -14.42 2.78 0.19
N VAL A 107 -13.96 1.80 0.98
CA VAL A 107 -13.54 0.49 0.50
C VAL A 107 -14.40 -0.59 1.15
N ASP A 108 -15.11 -1.35 0.31
CA ASP A 108 -15.90 -2.51 0.69
C ASP A 108 -15.74 -3.63 -0.34
N GLY A 109 -16.32 -4.79 -0.06
CA GLY A 109 -16.26 -5.92 -0.97
C GLY A 109 -17.21 -7.05 -0.61
N THR A 110 -17.33 -8.01 -1.53
CA THR A 110 -18.13 -9.22 -1.34
C THR A 110 -17.25 -10.44 -1.60
N ILE A 111 -17.05 -11.25 -0.56
CA ILE A 111 -16.24 -12.46 -0.60
C ILE A 111 -17.16 -13.63 -0.94
N THR A 112 -16.97 -14.24 -2.11
CA THR A 112 -17.78 -15.36 -2.59
C THR A 112 -17.09 -16.70 -2.33
N GLY A 113 -17.87 -17.77 -2.19
CA GLY A 113 -17.32 -19.13 -2.17
C GLY A 113 -16.63 -19.48 -3.50
N PRO A 114 -15.54 -20.28 -3.47
CA PRO A 114 -14.71 -20.58 -4.64
C PRO A 114 -15.37 -21.51 -5.67
N GLY A 115 -16.64 -21.89 -5.46
CA GLY A 115 -17.41 -22.74 -6.37
C GLY A 115 -17.38 -24.22 -5.99
N GLY A 116 -17.44 -24.56 -4.70
CA GLY A 116 -17.53 -25.92 -4.18
C GLY A 116 -18.80 -26.68 -4.55
N ALA A 117 -19.40 -27.36 -3.58
CA ALA A 117 -20.64 -28.11 -3.82
C ALA A 117 -21.80 -27.17 -4.19
N THR A 118 -21.78 -25.91 -3.71
CA THR A 118 -22.66 -24.85 -4.18
C THR A 118 -21.90 -23.62 -4.69
N PRO A 119 -22.05 -23.25 -5.97
CA PRO A 119 -21.46 -22.01 -6.48
C PRO A 119 -22.10 -20.76 -5.87
N GLY A 120 -21.28 -19.89 -5.30
CA GLY A 120 -21.72 -18.61 -4.70
C GLY A 120 -21.60 -18.60 -3.17
N PRO A 121 -22.39 -19.40 -2.45
CA PRO A 121 -22.25 -19.59 -1.00
C PRO A 121 -20.88 -20.15 -0.61
N ILE A 122 -20.46 -19.87 0.62
CA ILE A 122 -19.27 -20.46 1.25
C ILE A 122 -19.73 -21.73 1.96
N ASP A 123 -19.43 -22.89 1.37
CA ASP A 123 -19.83 -24.18 1.90
C ASP A 123 -19.10 -24.50 3.21
N THR A 124 -19.67 -25.43 3.99
CA THR A 124 -19.04 -25.99 5.19
C THR A 124 -17.58 -26.42 4.94
N GLY A 125 -16.65 -25.93 5.77
CA GLY A 125 -15.23 -26.26 5.67
C GLY A 125 -14.48 -25.55 4.54
N GLU A 126 -15.15 -24.71 3.73
CA GLU A 126 -14.47 -23.91 2.73
C GLU A 126 -13.73 -22.73 3.36
N THR A 127 -12.59 -22.40 2.75
CA THR A 127 -11.84 -21.17 3.02
C THR A 127 -11.73 -20.35 1.73
N THR A 128 -12.06 -19.06 1.81
CA THR A 128 -11.97 -18.11 0.70
C THR A 128 -11.41 -16.78 1.18
N SER A 129 -10.91 -15.94 0.27
CA SER A 129 -10.31 -14.66 0.62
C SER A 129 -10.48 -13.61 -0.48
N LEU A 130 -10.35 -12.34 -0.07
CA LEU A 130 -10.27 -11.18 -0.96
C LEU A 130 -9.20 -10.21 -0.43
N THR A 131 -8.40 -9.64 -1.33
CA THR A 131 -7.37 -8.65 -1.02
C THR A 131 -7.82 -7.26 -1.45
N PHE A 132 -7.56 -6.28 -0.60
CA PHE A 132 -7.89 -4.87 -0.75
C PHE A 132 -6.63 -4.03 -0.65
N THR A 133 -6.57 -2.92 -1.39
CA THR A 133 -5.55 -1.88 -1.17
C THR A 133 -6.18 -0.79 -0.32
N LEU A 134 -5.65 -0.56 0.87
CA LEU A 134 -6.11 0.47 1.81
C LEU A 134 -5.04 1.52 2.01
N ASP A 135 -5.45 2.75 2.30
CA ASP A 135 -4.57 3.78 2.81
C ASP A 135 -4.66 3.78 4.34
N ARG A 136 -3.61 3.33 5.02
CA ARG A 136 -3.58 3.19 6.48
C ARG A 136 -3.40 4.53 7.22
N SER A 137 -3.12 5.61 6.49
CA SER A 137 -3.13 6.96 7.04
C SER A 137 -4.56 7.50 7.26
N LEU A 138 -5.54 6.96 6.53
CA LEU A 138 -6.92 7.42 6.61
C LEU A 138 -7.67 6.77 7.78
N ALA A 139 -8.36 7.61 8.57
CA ALA A 139 -9.29 7.13 9.60
C ALA A 139 -10.34 6.18 9.02
N SER A 140 -10.81 6.43 7.79
CA SER A 140 -11.77 5.61 7.06
C SER A 140 -11.29 4.19 6.71
N SER A 141 -10.05 3.81 7.03
CA SER A 141 -9.53 2.45 6.84
C SER A 141 -9.39 1.68 8.16
N ARG A 142 -9.65 2.33 9.30
CA ARG A 142 -9.18 1.90 10.62
C ARG A 142 -9.87 0.65 11.17
N PHE A 143 -11.18 0.56 10.98
CA PHE A 143 -12.01 -0.50 11.53
C PHE A 143 -12.56 -1.40 10.43
N PHE A 144 -12.75 -2.67 10.76
CA PHE A 144 -13.32 -3.68 9.89
C PHE A 144 -14.76 -4.03 10.28
N ASN A 145 -15.62 -4.17 9.26
CA ASN A 145 -17.00 -4.63 9.40
C ASN A 145 -17.28 -5.81 8.46
N TYR A 146 -18.26 -6.64 8.81
CA TYR A 146 -18.71 -7.79 8.02
C TYR A 146 -20.19 -8.07 8.23
N ALA A 147 -20.83 -8.69 7.23
CA ALA A 147 -22.18 -9.27 7.32
C ALA A 147 -22.40 -10.41 6.31
N ALA A 148 -23.11 -11.48 6.71
CA ALA A 148 -23.58 -12.54 5.82
C ALA A 148 -24.87 -13.18 6.36
N MET A 149 -25.73 -13.63 5.44
CA MET A 149 -26.84 -14.53 5.78
C MET A 149 -26.32 -15.94 6.07
N VAL A 150 -26.92 -16.57 7.08
CA VAL A 150 -26.73 -17.96 7.45
C VAL A 150 -27.72 -18.81 6.67
N LEU A 151 -27.23 -19.77 5.90
CA LEU A 151 -28.06 -20.64 5.07
C LEU A 151 -28.17 -22.04 5.66
N PRO A 152 -29.32 -22.71 5.51
CA PRO A 152 -30.60 -22.15 5.08
C PRO A 152 -31.24 -21.35 6.24
N SER A 153 -32.00 -20.31 5.91
CA SER A 153 -32.87 -19.60 6.86
C SER A 153 -33.87 -18.73 6.08
N ASN A 154 -34.79 -18.08 6.80
CA ASN A 154 -35.62 -17.00 6.29
C ASN A 154 -34.82 -15.69 6.31
N ASP A 155 -34.33 -15.26 7.48
CA ASP A 155 -33.58 -14.01 7.64
C ASP A 155 -32.45 -14.09 8.70
N ALA A 156 -31.90 -15.29 8.92
CA ALA A 156 -30.83 -15.48 9.88
C ALA A 156 -29.50 -14.91 9.34
N PHE A 157 -28.77 -14.16 10.16
CA PHE A 157 -27.52 -13.55 9.73
C PHE A 157 -26.45 -13.49 10.84
N ILE A 158 -25.21 -13.26 10.41
CA ILE A 158 -24.08 -12.86 11.26
C ILE A 158 -23.58 -11.49 10.80
N ALA A 159 -23.25 -10.61 11.75
CA ALA A 159 -22.63 -9.32 11.45
C ALA A 159 -21.87 -8.75 12.66
N ASN A 160 -21.03 -7.74 12.40
CA ASN A 160 -20.46 -6.93 13.47
C ASN A 160 -21.51 -5.96 14.04
N GLY A 161 -21.82 -6.09 15.33
CA GLY A 161 -22.76 -5.21 16.05
C GLY A 161 -22.10 -4.15 16.93
N ASN A 162 -20.78 -4.02 16.87
CA ASN A 162 -20.04 -2.93 17.47
C ASN A 162 -19.06 -2.38 16.43
N PRO A 163 -19.32 -1.19 15.85
CA PRO A 163 -18.47 -0.59 14.82
C PRO A 163 -16.97 -0.55 15.17
N GLU A 164 -16.62 -0.44 16.45
CA GLU A 164 -15.24 -0.34 16.91
C GLU A 164 -14.63 -1.68 17.34
N ALA A 165 -15.33 -2.81 17.18
CA ALA A 165 -14.89 -4.12 17.67
C ALA A 165 -13.59 -4.63 17.03
N PHE A 166 -13.33 -4.24 15.78
CA PHE A 166 -12.21 -4.75 14.99
C PHE A 166 -11.37 -3.59 14.45
N GLU A 167 -10.61 -2.95 15.34
CA GLU A 167 -9.57 -2.00 14.96
C GLU A 167 -8.41 -2.75 14.28
N ILE A 168 -8.22 -2.54 12.98
CA ILE A 168 -7.19 -3.23 12.18
C ILE A 168 -5.96 -2.37 11.92
N PHE A 169 -6.05 -1.06 12.12
CA PHE A 169 -4.93 -0.12 12.20
C PHE A 169 -5.05 0.72 13.46
N ASP A 170 -3.94 1.03 14.13
CA ASP A 170 -3.96 1.99 15.24
C ASP A 170 -4.02 3.46 14.77
N GLU A 171 -4.02 4.41 15.71
CA GLU A 171 -3.99 5.85 15.43
C GLU A 171 -2.81 6.31 14.56
N ASN A 172 -1.72 5.55 14.51
CA ASN A 172 -0.51 5.86 13.75
C ASN A 172 -0.44 5.06 12.44
N GLY A 173 -1.48 4.32 12.07
CA GLY A 173 -1.50 3.47 10.87
C GLY A 173 -0.78 2.13 11.02
N ASN A 174 -0.32 1.75 12.22
CA ASN A 174 0.30 0.43 12.40
C ASN A 174 -0.77 -0.66 12.28
N PHE A 175 -0.50 -1.68 11.46
CA PHE A 175 -1.42 -2.80 11.28
C PHE A 175 -1.49 -3.67 12.54
N LEU A 176 -2.71 -3.83 13.07
CA LEU A 176 -3.04 -4.69 14.22
C LEU A 176 -3.54 -6.07 13.77
N GLY A 177 -4.29 -6.10 12.65
CA GLY A 177 -4.95 -7.29 12.14
C GLY A 177 -6.09 -7.81 13.04
N ALA A 178 -6.69 -8.92 12.63
CA ALA A 178 -7.72 -9.59 13.42
C ALA A 178 -7.73 -11.10 13.12
N ASP A 179 -8.07 -11.92 14.12
CA ASP A 179 -8.33 -13.35 13.96
C ASP A 179 -9.36 -13.77 15.01
N PHE A 180 -10.60 -13.98 14.57
CA PHE A 180 -11.71 -14.27 15.48
C PHE A 180 -12.68 -15.29 14.90
N VAL A 181 -13.45 -15.91 15.80
CA VAL A 181 -14.49 -16.89 15.47
C VAL A 181 -15.84 -16.30 15.82
N VAL A 182 -16.76 -16.32 14.85
CA VAL A 182 -18.18 -16.04 15.04
C VAL A 182 -18.85 -17.34 15.49
N ARG A 183 -19.45 -17.31 16.67
CA ARG A 183 -20.11 -18.47 17.29
C ARG A 183 -21.60 -18.51 16.94
N GLY A 184 -22.20 -19.70 17.03
CA GLY A 184 -23.62 -19.88 16.72
C GLY A 184 -24.57 -19.08 17.61
N ASN A 185 -24.19 -18.80 18.87
CA ASN A 185 -24.95 -17.90 19.75
C ASN A 185 -24.86 -16.41 19.38
N GLN A 186 -24.14 -16.07 18.30
CA GLN A 186 -24.07 -14.75 17.71
C GLN A 186 -24.90 -14.64 16.42
N VAL A 187 -25.58 -15.72 16.00
CA VAL A 187 -26.55 -15.66 14.91
C VAL A 187 -27.76 -14.85 15.34
N LEU A 188 -28.19 -13.97 14.46
CA LEU A 188 -29.26 -13.02 14.67
C LEU A 188 -30.39 -13.27 13.69
N ASP A 189 -31.56 -12.82 14.09
CA ASP A 189 -32.77 -12.74 13.30
C ASP A 189 -32.94 -11.26 12.92
N ALA A 190 -33.10 -10.97 11.63
CA ALA A 190 -33.21 -9.60 11.12
C ALA A 190 -34.52 -8.94 11.55
N GLY A 191 -35.51 -9.75 11.85
CA GLY A 191 -36.85 -9.35 12.21
C GLY A 191 -37.66 -8.90 11.01
N THR A 192 -37.35 -9.39 9.82
CA THR A 192 -37.99 -8.95 8.57
C THR A 192 -38.89 -10.04 8.01
N GLU A 193 -38.52 -11.32 8.15
CA GLU A 193 -39.36 -12.47 7.78
C GLU A 193 -39.67 -13.41 8.96
N VAL A 194 -40.88 -13.99 8.97
CA VAL A 194 -41.23 -15.04 9.94
C VAL A 194 -40.37 -16.29 9.70
N ASN A 195 -39.70 -16.77 10.76
CA ASN A 195 -38.94 -18.02 10.80
C ASN A 195 -39.80 -19.29 10.72
N ASP A 196 -40.51 -19.49 9.62
CA ASP A 196 -41.47 -20.59 9.42
C ASP A 196 -40.90 -21.82 8.70
N GLU A 197 -39.64 -21.74 8.23
CA GLU A 197 -38.98 -22.77 7.43
C GLU A 197 -39.82 -23.27 6.23
N ALA A 198 -40.66 -22.39 5.66
CA ALA A 198 -41.59 -22.77 4.61
C ALA A 198 -40.88 -23.00 3.26
N GLU A 199 -41.45 -23.92 2.46
CA GLU A 199 -40.86 -24.39 1.19
C GLU A 199 -40.51 -23.26 0.21
N ASN A 200 -41.36 -22.24 0.15
CA ASN A 200 -41.29 -21.21 -0.86
C ASN A 200 -40.60 -19.92 -0.37
N SER A 201 -40.15 -19.89 0.88
CA SER A 201 -39.50 -18.73 1.51
C SER A 201 -38.10 -19.05 2.01
N THR A 202 -37.82 -20.28 2.41
CA THR A 202 -36.49 -20.65 2.92
C THR A 202 -35.53 -21.00 1.78
N ALA A 203 -34.35 -20.38 1.80
CA ALA A 203 -33.26 -20.69 0.88
C ALA A 203 -32.94 -22.21 0.91
N PHE A 204 -32.58 -22.78 -0.26
CA PHE A 204 -32.41 -24.23 -0.50
C PHE A 204 -33.67 -25.10 -0.44
N PHE A 205 -34.84 -24.57 -0.08
CA PHE A 205 -36.06 -25.38 0.05
C PHE A 205 -37.15 -25.09 -0.98
N GLY A 206 -36.90 -24.21 -1.97
CA GLY A 206 -37.86 -23.92 -3.04
C GLY A 206 -38.12 -22.43 -3.26
N GLN A 207 -37.48 -21.55 -2.49
CA GLN A 207 -37.38 -20.13 -2.81
C GLN A 207 -36.80 -19.97 -4.23
N SER A 208 -37.56 -19.31 -5.10
CA SER A 208 -37.21 -19.18 -6.53
C SER A 208 -37.04 -17.73 -6.97
N THR A 209 -37.44 -16.79 -6.12
CA THR A 209 -37.25 -15.35 -6.28
C THR A 209 -36.96 -14.72 -4.92
N PRO A 210 -36.31 -13.55 -4.88
CA PRO A 210 -36.12 -12.77 -3.66
C PRO A 210 -37.43 -12.39 -2.94
N ASN A 211 -37.35 -12.12 -1.63
CA ASN A 211 -38.42 -11.54 -0.79
C ASN A 211 -39.76 -12.32 -0.87
N THR A 212 -39.77 -13.58 -0.42
CA THR A 212 -40.94 -14.48 -0.57
C THR A 212 -41.53 -15.00 0.74
N GLY A 213 -40.92 -14.71 1.88
CA GLY A 213 -41.46 -15.02 3.21
C GLY A 213 -42.60 -14.11 3.62
N THR A 214 -43.14 -14.38 4.81
CA THR A 214 -44.17 -13.54 5.41
C THR A 214 -43.49 -12.47 6.25
N ASP A 215 -43.75 -11.19 5.96
CA ASP A 215 -43.18 -10.10 6.75
C ASP A 215 -43.56 -10.23 8.24
N GLU A 216 -42.57 -10.16 9.13
CA GLU A 216 -42.82 -10.09 10.57
C GLU A 216 -42.81 -8.67 11.14
N ASN A 217 -42.25 -7.69 10.40
CA ASN A 217 -42.16 -6.28 10.78
C ASN A 217 -41.60 -6.10 12.21
N GLY A 218 -40.63 -6.94 12.56
CA GLY A 218 -39.99 -7.03 13.84
C GLY A 218 -38.78 -6.12 13.97
N VAL A 219 -37.82 -6.57 14.77
CA VAL A 219 -36.57 -5.88 15.08
C VAL A 219 -35.46 -6.92 15.19
N VAL A 220 -34.22 -6.50 15.02
CA VAL A 220 -33.07 -7.38 15.14
C VAL A 220 -33.01 -7.98 16.55
N THR A 221 -33.03 -9.31 16.64
CA THR A 221 -32.89 -10.05 17.90
C THR A 221 -31.94 -11.25 17.76
N VAL A 222 -31.67 -11.94 18.87
CA VAL A 222 -30.95 -13.23 18.81
C VAL A 222 -31.88 -14.25 18.19
N HIS A 223 -31.42 -14.93 17.13
CA HIS A 223 -32.25 -15.92 16.46
C HIS A 223 -32.58 -17.07 17.42
N PRO A 224 -33.85 -17.52 17.51
CA PRO A 224 -34.27 -18.55 18.47
C PRO A 224 -33.77 -19.98 18.14
N GLY A 225 -32.98 -20.15 17.07
CA GLY A 225 -32.71 -21.45 16.45
C GLY A 225 -33.79 -21.92 15.47
N PHE A 226 -33.56 -23.09 14.89
CA PHE A 226 -34.47 -23.76 13.96
C PHE A 226 -35.61 -24.50 14.70
N GLU A 227 -36.70 -24.77 13.99
CA GLU A 227 -37.82 -25.54 14.51
C GLU A 227 -37.40 -27.00 14.82
N ASP A 228 -37.79 -27.52 15.98
CA ASP A 228 -37.52 -28.92 16.35
C ASP A 228 -38.26 -29.89 15.42
N GLY A 229 -37.51 -30.72 14.70
CA GLY A 229 -38.06 -31.54 13.61
C GLY A 229 -38.55 -30.74 12.40
N GLY A 230 -38.15 -29.47 12.31
CA GLY A 230 -38.42 -28.56 11.21
C GLY A 230 -37.84 -29.03 9.89
N ARG A 231 -38.15 -28.32 8.81
CA ARG A 231 -37.72 -28.66 7.46
C ARG A 231 -36.20 -28.64 7.34
N ILE A 232 -35.54 -27.67 7.97
CA ILE A 232 -34.10 -27.49 7.91
C ILE A 232 -33.39 -28.67 8.58
N LEU A 233 -33.68 -28.95 9.85
CA LEU A 233 -32.99 -30.00 10.61
C LEU A 233 -33.39 -31.43 10.18
N SER A 234 -34.52 -31.58 9.48
CA SER A 234 -34.94 -32.87 8.91
C SER A 234 -34.30 -33.18 7.56
N GLU A 235 -33.70 -32.20 6.88
CA GLU A 235 -32.98 -32.38 5.62
C GLU A 235 -31.59 -32.97 5.89
N PRO A 236 -31.25 -34.16 5.37
CA PRO A 236 -29.95 -34.79 5.60
C PRO A 236 -28.75 -33.89 5.33
N ARG A 237 -28.85 -32.98 4.34
CA ARG A 237 -27.79 -32.00 4.02
C ARG A 237 -27.55 -30.97 5.13
N PHE A 238 -28.52 -30.72 6.00
CA PHE A 238 -28.47 -29.71 7.07
C PHE A 238 -28.75 -30.30 8.46
N ALA A 239 -28.58 -31.63 8.61
CA ALA A 239 -28.89 -32.35 9.85
C ALA A 239 -28.05 -31.89 11.07
N ASN A 240 -26.91 -31.23 10.83
CA ASN A 240 -26.06 -30.65 11.87
C ASN A 240 -26.04 -29.11 11.80
N ALA A 241 -27.08 -28.47 11.25
CA ALA A 241 -27.14 -27.02 11.08
C ALA A 241 -27.58 -26.26 12.34
N ASP A 242 -27.97 -26.94 13.43
CA ASP A 242 -28.42 -26.29 14.66
C ASP A 242 -27.31 -25.44 15.30
N PHE A 243 -27.27 -24.15 14.94
CA PHE A 243 -26.30 -23.19 15.44
C PHE A 243 -26.54 -22.81 16.91
N THR A 244 -27.64 -23.24 17.53
CA THR A 244 -27.86 -23.06 18.97
C THR A 244 -27.15 -24.11 19.82
N ALA A 245 -26.63 -25.18 19.19
CA ALA A 245 -25.89 -26.22 19.87
C ALA A 245 -24.63 -25.67 20.57
N ASP A 246 -24.34 -26.22 21.76
CA ASP A 246 -23.18 -25.82 22.55
C ASP A 246 -21.87 -25.98 21.75
N GLY A 247 -21.14 -24.88 21.62
CA GLY A 247 -19.84 -24.86 20.94
C GLY A 247 -19.92 -24.75 19.41
N TYR A 248 -21.09 -24.47 18.83
CA TYR A 248 -21.21 -24.23 17.39
C TYR A 248 -20.37 -23.02 16.96
N GLU A 249 -19.56 -23.20 15.91
CA GLU A 249 -18.74 -22.16 15.29
C GLU A 249 -19.22 -21.99 13.85
N VAL A 250 -19.56 -20.75 13.48
CA VAL A 250 -20.13 -20.43 12.16
C VAL A 250 -19.00 -20.12 11.18
N ALA A 251 -18.14 -19.18 11.54
CA ALA A 251 -17.02 -18.79 10.70
C ALA A 251 -15.83 -18.30 11.49
N ARG A 252 -14.64 -18.45 10.90
CA ARG A 252 -13.43 -17.74 11.31
C ARG A 252 -13.10 -16.68 10.29
N ILE A 253 -12.89 -15.46 10.76
CA ILE A 253 -12.46 -14.34 9.93
C ILE A 253 -11.05 -13.94 10.38
N ARG A 254 -10.13 -13.89 9.41
CA ARG A 254 -8.75 -13.45 9.63
C ARG A 254 -8.40 -12.31 8.68
N ILE A 255 -7.75 -11.29 9.22
CA ILE A 255 -7.30 -10.11 8.50
C ILE A 255 -5.79 -10.05 8.63
N THR A 256 -5.10 -10.11 7.50
CA THR A 256 -3.63 -10.01 7.40
C THR A 256 -3.25 -8.91 6.44
N ALA A 257 -2.09 -8.28 6.64
CA ALA A 257 -1.57 -7.28 5.74
C ALA A 257 -0.22 -7.69 5.16
N ASN A 258 -0.01 -7.32 3.90
CA ASN A 258 1.30 -7.26 3.28
C ASN A 258 1.54 -5.80 2.90
N ASN A 259 2.71 -5.27 3.23
CA ASN A 259 3.08 -3.96 2.70
C ASN A 259 3.11 -4.06 1.18
N VAL A 260 2.46 -3.13 0.49
CA VAL A 260 2.78 -2.88 -0.91
C VAL A 260 4.20 -2.32 -0.90
N GLU A 261 5.09 -2.83 -1.77
CA GLU A 261 6.39 -2.20 -1.96
C GLU A 261 6.16 -0.76 -2.43
N GLN A 262 6.23 0.18 -1.49
CA GLN A 262 6.36 1.58 -1.80
C GLN A 262 7.85 1.82 -2.03
N PHE A 263 8.22 1.92 -3.30
CA PHE A 263 9.53 2.44 -3.66
C PHE A 263 9.70 3.80 -2.98
N PRO A 264 10.80 4.06 -2.25
CA PRO A 264 11.07 5.39 -1.72
C PRO A 264 10.89 6.43 -2.84
N LEU A 265 10.30 7.57 -2.50
CA LEU A 265 9.92 8.54 -3.53
C LEU A 265 11.15 8.93 -4.35
N GLY A 266 11.01 8.93 -5.67
CA GLY A 266 12.12 9.17 -6.62
C GLY A 266 12.82 7.91 -7.15
N THR A 267 12.67 6.73 -6.55
CA THR A 267 13.57 5.59 -6.84
C THR A 267 13.10 4.64 -7.94
N ARG A 268 12.06 4.98 -8.69
CA ARG A 268 11.42 4.09 -9.69
C ARG A 268 12.40 3.38 -10.64
N PHE A 269 13.50 4.04 -10.99
CA PHE A 269 14.49 3.52 -11.94
C PHE A 269 15.77 2.98 -11.31
N GLN A 270 15.91 3.03 -9.98
CA GLN A 270 17.21 2.88 -9.32
C GLN A 270 17.53 1.45 -8.90
N ASP A 271 16.53 0.58 -8.72
CA ASP A 271 16.68 -0.87 -8.49
C ASP A 271 17.75 -1.21 -7.43
N ASP A 272 17.64 -0.61 -6.23
CA ASP A 272 18.58 -0.79 -5.12
C ASP A 272 20.05 -0.56 -5.52
N GLY A 273 20.26 0.47 -6.36
CA GLY A 273 21.56 0.88 -6.87
C GLY A 273 22.03 0.14 -8.14
N GLN A 274 21.24 -0.77 -8.70
CA GLN A 274 21.59 -1.49 -9.94
C GLN A 274 21.00 -0.86 -11.21
N GLY A 275 20.14 0.15 -11.06
CA GLY A 275 19.40 0.79 -12.14
C GLY A 275 20.00 2.10 -12.63
N ASP A 276 19.16 2.95 -13.23
CA ASP A 276 19.55 4.25 -13.76
C ASP A 276 19.63 5.31 -12.63
N PRO A 277 20.65 6.19 -12.62
CA PRO A 277 20.79 7.25 -11.63
C PRO A 277 19.80 8.40 -11.88
N LEU A 278 18.50 8.12 -11.82
CA LEU A 278 17.42 9.08 -12.09
C LEU A 278 16.48 9.19 -10.88
N LEU A 279 15.96 10.40 -10.67
CA LEU A 279 14.88 10.65 -9.70
C LEU A 279 13.55 10.86 -10.43
N ASP A 280 12.57 9.98 -10.22
CA ASP A 280 11.23 10.08 -10.83
C ASP A 280 10.19 10.64 -9.85
N PHE A 281 9.87 11.93 -10.01
CA PHE A 281 8.81 12.60 -9.25
C PHE A 281 7.56 12.86 -10.09
N ARG A 282 7.42 12.24 -11.28
CA ARG A 282 6.28 12.51 -12.18
C ARG A 282 4.93 12.10 -11.60
N SER A 283 4.90 11.23 -10.59
CA SER A 283 3.68 10.86 -9.85
C SER A 283 3.19 11.96 -8.90
N VAL A 284 4.04 12.94 -8.56
CA VAL A 284 3.76 13.99 -7.57
C VAL A 284 3.58 15.33 -8.26
N VAL A 285 2.44 15.53 -8.91
CA VAL A 285 2.16 16.74 -9.71
C VAL A 285 1.53 17.84 -8.85
N ASN A 286 1.93 19.10 -9.04
CA ASN A 286 1.43 20.28 -8.31
C ASN A 286 1.65 20.25 -6.79
N GLN A 287 2.59 19.45 -6.32
CA GLN A 287 3.00 19.38 -4.92
C GLN A 287 4.50 19.67 -4.81
N GLU A 288 4.92 20.08 -3.62
CA GLU A 288 6.34 20.22 -3.30
C GLU A 288 6.89 18.90 -2.77
N ILE A 289 8.17 18.66 -3.04
CA ILE A 289 8.95 17.55 -2.52
C ILE A 289 9.86 18.12 -1.42
N ARG A 290 9.74 17.56 -0.22
CA ARG A 290 10.64 17.82 0.90
C ARG A 290 11.82 16.86 0.85
N VAL A 291 13.03 17.39 1.06
CA VAL A 291 14.24 16.59 1.25
C VAL A 291 14.44 16.37 2.75
N SER A 292 14.72 15.12 3.12
CA SER A 292 14.97 14.69 4.50
C SER A 292 16.14 13.71 4.53
N ASP A 293 16.68 13.45 5.73
CA ASP A 293 17.80 12.51 5.94
C ASP A 293 18.99 12.74 4.98
N LEU A 294 19.36 14.01 4.79
CA LEU A 294 20.47 14.40 3.96
C LEU A 294 21.79 13.90 4.56
N ASP A 295 22.52 13.09 3.79
CA ASP A 295 23.88 12.66 4.09
C ASP A 295 24.81 13.05 2.94
N ILE A 296 25.94 13.67 3.28
CA ILE A 296 26.94 14.10 2.30
C ILE A 296 28.34 13.79 2.84
N SER A 297 29.13 13.10 2.02
CA SER A 297 30.56 12.89 2.25
C SER A 297 31.36 13.21 0.99
N SER A 298 32.64 13.54 1.15
CA SER A 298 33.52 13.89 0.03
C SER A 298 34.98 13.70 0.45
N GLU A 299 35.72 12.90 -0.33
CA GLU A 299 37.17 12.73 -0.22
C GLU A 299 37.95 13.63 -1.20
N ALA A 300 37.23 14.32 -2.10
CA ALA A 300 37.81 15.20 -3.11
C ALA A 300 38.64 16.35 -2.53
N ALA A 301 39.71 16.66 -3.27
CA ALA A 301 40.45 17.91 -3.13
C ALA A 301 39.74 19.11 -3.79
N PHE A 302 38.87 18.85 -4.78
CA PHE A 302 38.11 19.87 -5.47
C PHE A 302 36.87 20.32 -4.69
N ASP A 303 36.49 21.58 -4.88
CA ASP A 303 35.22 22.11 -4.40
C ASP A 303 34.13 21.86 -5.45
N ASN A 304 33.62 20.63 -5.47
CA ASN A 304 32.64 20.17 -6.45
C ASN A 304 31.22 20.70 -6.15
N THR A 305 30.48 21.03 -7.21
CA THR A 305 29.02 21.27 -7.15
C THR A 305 28.29 20.13 -7.81
N VAL A 306 27.36 19.48 -7.10
CA VAL A 306 26.43 18.50 -7.66
C VAL A 306 25.08 19.16 -7.87
N GLY A 307 24.40 18.82 -8.97
CA GLY A 307 23.04 19.28 -9.22
C GLY A 307 22.18 18.26 -9.91
N PHE A 308 20.86 18.47 -9.84
CA PHE A 308 19.84 17.66 -10.50
C PHE A 308 19.01 18.52 -11.44
N TYR A 309 18.92 18.14 -12.70
CA TYR A 309 18.25 18.93 -13.74
C TYR A 309 17.10 18.14 -14.37
N ARG A 310 16.09 18.88 -14.87
CA ARG A 310 14.90 18.30 -15.51
C ARG A 310 15.25 17.63 -16.84
N ILE A 311 14.73 16.44 -17.05
CA ILE A 311 14.74 15.71 -18.33
C ILE A 311 13.32 15.30 -18.72
N GLU A 312 13.08 15.18 -20.03
CA GLU A 312 11.76 14.82 -20.59
C GLU A 312 11.56 13.30 -20.65
N ASP A 313 12.64 12.54 -20.77
CA ASP A 313 12.62 11.07 -20.87
C ASP A 313 13.91 10.43 -20.30
N THR A 314 13.92 9.11 -20.19
CA THR A 314 15.04 8.33 -19.63
C THR A 314 16.27 8.27 -20.55
N SER A 315 16.22 8.86 -21.75
CA SER A 315 17.38 8.99 -22.64
C SER A 315 18.14 10.31 -22.43
N GLY A 316 17.66 11.15 -21.49
CA GLY A 316 18.31 12.41 -21.12
C GLY A 316 17.92 13.60 -21.99
N THR A 317 16.87 13.49 -22.80
CA THR A 317 16.35 14.61 -23.60
C THR A 317 15.96 15.78 -22.70
N ILE A 318 16.34 17.00 -23.07
CA ILE A 318 15.90 18.24 -22.40
C ILE A 318 15.24 19.18 -23.40
N GLN A 319 14.40 20.11 -22.94
CA GLN A 319 13.95 21.25 -23.73
C GLN A 319 14.74 22.50 -23.36
N ASP A 320 15.24 23.22 -24.36
CA ASP A 320 15.85 24.54 -24.17
C ASP A 320 14.80 25.63 -23.87
N GLU A 321 15.26 26.86 -23.63
CA GLU A 321 14.38 28.01 -23.33
C GLU A 321 13.42 28.39 -24.49
N PHE A 322 13.63 27.84 -25.68
CA PHE A 322 12.82 28.04 -26.87
C PHE A 322 11.90 26.84 -27.18
N GLY A 323 11.95 25.78 -26.36
CA GLY A 323 11.18 24.55 -26.54
C GLY A 323 11.76 23.59 -27.58
N ASN A 324 13.02 23.73 -27.98
CA ASN A 324 13.69 22.74 -28.83
C ASN A 324 14.24 21.61 -27.97
N ASN A 325 14.11 20.38 -28.45
CA ASN A 325 14.71 19.21 -27.80
C ASN A 325 16.22 19.17 -28.07
N LEU A 326 17.01 18.99 -27.02
CA LEU A 326 18.44 18.68 -27.09
C LEU A 326 18.67 17.32 -26.45
N ASN A 327 19.47 16.48 -27.09
CA ASN A 327 19.90 15.19 -26.58
C ASN A 327 21.34 15.28 -26.04
N PRO A 328 21.75 14.37 -25.13
CA PRO A 328 23.13 14.31 -24.68
C PRO A 328 24.12 14.26 -25.87
N GLY A 329 25.05 15.21 -25.89
CA GLY A 329 26.05 15.37 -26.96
C GLY A 329 25.71 16.39 -28.04
N ASP A 330 24.49 16.93 -28.06
CA ASP A 330 24.14 18.07 -28.91
C ASP A 330 24.84 19.35 -28.43
N ASP A 331 25.22 20.23 -29.37
CA ASP A 331 25.80 21.54 -29.06
C ASP A 331 24.87 22.34 -28.13
N GLY A 332 25.39 22.78 -26.99
CA GLY A 332 24.64 23.56 -25.99
C GLY A 332 23.85 22.73 -24.97
N TYR A 333 23.84 21.39 -25.07
CA TYR A 333 23.16 20.52 -24.10
C TYR A 333 23.61 20.80 -22.65
N ALA A 334 24.93 20.81 -22.40
CA ALA A 334 25.46 20.97 -21.04
C ALA A 334 25.06 22.31 -20.39
N ALA A 335 25.17 23.42 -21.12
CA ALA A 335 24.72 24.72 -20.60
C ALA A 335 23.20 24.79 -20.41
N ALA A 336 22.41 24.13 -21.26
CA ALA A 336 20.96 24.07 -21.08
C ALA A 336 20.57 23.21 -19.87
N ALA A 337 21.24 22.07 -19.64
CA ALA A 337 21.06 21.22 -18.47
C ALA A 337 21.38 21.97 -17.16
N VAL A 338 22.54 22.62 -17.09
CA VAL A 338 22.95 23.37 -15.88
C VAL A 338 22.02 24.57 -15.61
N ARG A 339 21.45 25.21 -16.64
CA ARG A 339 20.47 26.30 -16.45
C ARG A 339 19.13 25.86 -15.88
N GLN A 340 18.70 24.62 -16.14
CA GLN A 340 17.42 24.08 -15.68
C GLN A 340 17.55 23.20 -14.42
N THR A 341 18.60 23.45 -13.64
CA THR A 341 18.85 22.76 -12.38
C THR A 341 17.73 23.03 -11.39
N VAL A 342 17.21 21.97 -10.78
CA VAL A 342 16.18 21.99 -9.75
C VAL A 342 16.81 22.03 -8.36
N LEU A 343 17.90 21.28 -8.15
CA LEU A 343 18.62 21.18 -6.89
C LEU A 343 20.12 21.34 -7.13
N ASN A 344 20.81 22.08 -6.27
CA ASN A 344 22.27 22.14 -6.22
C ASN A 344 22.75 21.92 -4.79
N LEU A 345 23.87 21.24 -4.66
CA LEU A 345 24.53 20.98 -3.38
C LEU A 345 26.06 20.93 -3.56
N ASP A 346 26.75 21.13 -2.45
CA ASP A 346 28.19 20.97 -2.30
C ASP A 346 28.48 20.21 -0.99
N ARG A 347 29.76 19.95 -0.71
CA ARG A 347 30.20 19.24 0.50
C ARG A 347 29.81 19.90 1.83
N ASN A 348 29.38 21.17 1.82
CA ASN A 348 28.99 21.93 3.00
C ASN A 348 27.47 22.12 3.11
N THR A 349 26.70 21.56 2.18
CA THR A 349 25.24 21.68 2.17
C THR A 349 24.67 20.87 3.33
N SER A 350 23.88 21.50 4.19
CA SER A 350 23.24 20.86 5.34
C SER A 350 21.74 20.73 5.22
N GLU A 351 21.12 21.52 4.33
CA GLU A 351 19.68 21.53 4.09
C GLU A 351 19.44 21.86 2.61
N ILE A 352 18.37 21.31 2.04
CA ILE A 352 17.92 21.58 0.67
C ILE A 352 16.48 22.07 0.76
N SER A 353 16.19 23.19 0.09
CA SER A 353 14.83 23.73 0.00
C SER A 353 13.91 22.75 -0.73
N ASN A 354 12.63 22.77 -0.38
CA ASN A 354 11.61 22.05 -1.13
C ASN A 354 11.62 22.45 -2.62
N PHE A 355 11.24 21.50 -3.47
CA PHE A 355 11.17 21.72 -4.92
C PHE A 355 9.89 21.13 -5.51
N ALA A 356 9.45 21.66 -6.65
CA ALA A 356 8.24 21.18 -7.30
C ALA A 356 8.41 19.74 -7.83
N GLY A 357 7.46 18.87 -7.50
CA GLY A 357 7.34 17.55 -8.11
C GLY A 357 6.89 17.60 -9.57
N GLY A 358 6.58 16.43 -10.14
CA GLY A 358 6.06 16.29 -11.49
C GLY A 358 7.14 16.15 -12.57
N ASN A 359 8.41 16.07 -12.17
CA ASN A 359 9.56 16.04 -13.07
C ASN A 359 10.35 14.73 -12.95
N LEU A 360 11.00 14.35 -14.05
CA LEU A 360 12.08 13.37 -14.06
C LEU A 360 13.40 14.15 -14.00
N LEU A 361 14.31 13.78 -13.10
CA LEU A 361 15.58 14.49 -12.90
C LEU A 361 16.77 13.56 -13.13
N ALA A 362 17.84 14.11 -13.71
CA ALA A 362 19.16 13.49 -13.81
C ALA A 362 20.20 14.30 -13.04
N PRO A 363 21.24 13.67 -12.47
CA PRO A 363 22.32 14.35 -11.78
C PRO A 363 23.44 14.83 -12.74
N PHE A 364 24.20 15.81 -12.28
CA PHE A 364 25.51 16.19 -12.80
C PHE A 364 26.45 16.58 -11.65
N VAL A 365 27.74 16.56 -11.92
CA VAL A 365 28.79 17.17 -11.07
C VAL A 365 29.59 18.18 -11.89
N ILE A 366 29.86 19.35 -11.31
CA ILE A 366 30.79 20.36 -11.84
C ILE A 366 32.06 20.28 -11.01
N ALA A 367 33.15 19.89 -11.66
CA ALA A 367 34.44 19.74 -11.03
C ALA A 367 35.04 21.10 -10.66
N ASN A 368 35.42 21.26 -9.39
CA ASN A 368 36.11 22.44 -8.86
C ASN A 368 35.48 23.79 -9.25
N GLY A 369 34.16 23.90 -9.17
CA GLY A 369 33.47 25.11 -9.57
C GLY A 369 31.96 25.05 -9.39
N THR A 370 31.34 26.20 -9.60
CA THR A 370 29.90 26.38 -9.49
C THR A 370 29.20 26.33 -10.85
N ALA A 371 27.88 26.11 -10.84
CA ALA A 371 27.02 26.24 -12.03
C ALA A 371 27.21 27.60 -12.74
N GLN A 372 27.34 28.68 -11.98
CA GLN A 372 27.52 30.02 -12.53
C GLN A 372 28.88 30.20 -13.21
N GLU A 373 29.94 29.60 -12.67
CA GLU A 373 31.28 29.63 -13.27
C GLU A 373 31.32 28.79 -14.54
N PHE A 374 30.76 27.58 -14.51
CA PHE A 374 30.64 26.73 -15.69
C PHE A 374 29.93 27.45 -16.84
N LEU A 375 28.77 28.06 -16.59
CA LEU A 375 28.00 28.78 -17.60
C LEU A 375 28.74 30.00 -18.17
N ASN A 376 29.68 30.60 -17.43
CA ASN A 376 30.44 31.77 -17.86
C ASN A 376 31.75 31.41 -18.56
N GLN A 377 32.39 30.32 -18.16
CA GLN A 377 33.77 30.00 -18.53
C GLN A 377 33.84 28.85 -19.54
N ASN A 378 33.04 27.80 -19.37
CA ASN A 378 33.02 26.62 -20.24
C ASN A 378 31.59 26.17 -20.60
N PRO A 379 30.74 27.04 -21.18
CA PRO A 379 29.36 26.69 -21.51
C PRO A 379 29.22 25.60 -22.59
N ASN A 380 30.29 25.31 -23.33
CA ASN A 380 30.30 24.25 -24.35
C ASN A 380 30.85 22.92 -23.82
N ASN A 381 31.19 22.85 -22.52
CA ASN A 381 31.76 21.68 -21.86
C ASN A 381 32.96 21.07 -22.59
N GLN A 382 33.91 21.89 -23.04
CA GLN A 382 35.07 21.44 -23.81
C GLN A 382 36.13 20.83 -22.90
N GLY A 383 36.68 19.67 -23.29
CA GLY A 383 37.80 19.05 -22.58
C GLY A 383 39.04 19.94 -22.57
N GLY A 384 39.63 20.14 -21.39
CA GLY A 384 40.78 21.02 -21.18
C GLY A 384 40.43 22.48 -20.87
N GLU A 385 39.14 22.83 -20.79
CA GLU A 385 38.65 24.09 -20.25
C GLU A 385 37.96 23.83 -18.90
N GLU A 386 38.31 24.57 -17.85
CA GLU A 386 37.72 24.42 -16.51
C GLU A 386 36.69 25.53 -16.24
N PRO A 387 35.66 25.27 -15.41
CA PRO A 387 35.30 23.96 -14.84
C PRO A 387 34.63 23.06 -15.89
N ILE A 388 34.65 21.74 -15.66
CA ILE A 388 33.98 20.73 -16.51
C ILE A 388 32.75 20.21 -15.77
N ALA A 389 31.67 19.97 -16.52
CA ALA A 389 30.47 19.30 -16.00
C ALA A 389 30.41 17.86 -16.50
N TYR A 390 30.15 16.91 -15.61
CA TYR A 390 29.93 15.51 -15.92
C TYR A 390 28.50 15.10 -15.56
N PHE A 391 27.86 14.35 -16.46
CA PHE A 391 26.46 13.95 -16.43
C PHE A 391 26.36 12.41 -16.43
N SER A 392 25.18 11.88 -16.07
CA SER A 392 24.89 10.45 -16.17
C SER A 392 24.91 9.92 -17.62
N PHE A 393 24.66 10.80 -18.59
CA PHE A 393 24.62 10.44 -19.99
C PHE A 393 25.98 10.67 -20.65
N LEU A 394 26.70 9.60 -20.97
CA LEU A 394 28.07 9.64 -21.52
C LEU A 394 28.25 10.60 -22.71
N GLY A 395 27.22 10.74 -23.56
CA GLY A 395 27.27 11.64 -24.71
C GLY A 395 27.45 13.12 -24.33
N ALA A 396 27.09 13.52 -23.11
CA ALA A 396 27.26 14.88 -22.60
C ALA A 396 28.63 15.12 -21.94
N ASN A 397 29.43 14.07 -21.72
CA ASN A 397 30.73 14.15 -21.05
C ASN A 397 31.85 14.29 -22.09
N PRO A 398 32.76 15.28 -21.97
CA PRO A 398 33.78 15.54 -22.99
C PRO A 398 34.84 14.42 -23.14
N ASP A 399 34.98 13.56 -22.13
CA ASP A 399 35.82 12.36 -22.17
C ASP A 399 35.06 11.07 -22.53
N GLY A 400 33.72 11.12 -22.55
CA GLY A 400 32.87 9.96 -22.79
C GLY A 400 32.96 8.89 -21.70
N VAL A 401 33.38 9.25 -20.49
CA VAL A 401 33.52 8.35 -19.35
C VAL A 401 32.35 8.55 -18.37
N GLU A 402 32.09 7.53 -17.56
CA GLU A 402 31.09 7.56 -16.49
C GLU A 402 31.67 8.25 -15.25
N HIS A 403 30.93 9.19 -14.70
CA HIS A 403 31.33 9.95 -13.50
C HIS A 403 30.29 9.90 -12.37
N ILE A 404 29.18 9.19 -12.58
CA ILE A 404 28.08 9.14 -11.63
C ILE A 404 27.59 7.71 -11.53
N ARG A 405 27.44 7.20 -10.31
CA ARG A 405 26.89 5.87 -10.01
C ARG A 405 25.88 5.95 -8.87
N LEU A 406 25.03 4.93 -8.79
CA LEU A 406 24.25 4.68 -7.58
C LEU A 406 25.00 3.71 -6.67
N LEU A 407 24.92 3.96 -5.36
CA LEU A 407 25.35 3.00 -4.33
C LEU A 407 24.17 2.25 -3.72
N ASP A 408 23.01 2.90 -3.69
CA ASP A 408 21.71 2.40 -3.24
C ASP A 408 20.62 3.34 -3.77
N ASN A 409 19.35 3.04 -3.49
CA ASN A 409 18.23 3.95 -3.68
C ASN A 409 18.50 5.32 -3.01
N ASN A 410 18.30 6.38 -3.79
CA ASN A 410 18.57 7.78 -3.50
C ASN A 410 20.00 8.10 -3.02
N THR A 411 20.97 7.21 -3.27
CA THR A 411 22.38 7.42 -2.88
C THR A 411 23.26 7.45 -4.12
N PHE A 412 23.79 8.63 -4.43
CA PHE A 412 24.57 8.93 -5.63
C PHE A 412 26.04 9.16 -5.27
N ALA A 413 26.93 8.62 -6.08
CA ALA A 413 28.38 8.71 -5.95
C ALA A 413 28.98 9.33 -7.21
N PHE A 414 29.98 10.20 -7.05
CA PHE A 414 30.49 11.08 -8.10
C PHE A 414 32.02 11.00 -8.21
N GLU A 415 32.53 11.15 -9.42
CA GLU A 415 33.96 11.31 -9.78
C GLU A 415 34.18 12.68 -10.42
N ASP A 416 35.23 13.40 -10.03
CA ASP A 416 35.48 14.79 -10.45
C ASP A 416 36.61 14.97 -11.49
N LEU A 417 37.43 13.93 -11.72
CA LEU A 417 38.60 14.02 -12.58
C LEU A 417 38.37 13.49 -14.00
N PHE A 418 38.77 14.30 -14.99
CA PHE A 418 38.74 13.93 -16.41
C PHE A 418 39.37 12.57 -16.70
N GLY A 419 38.63 11.72 -17.43
CA GLY A 419 39.02 10.34 -17.72
C GLY A 419 38.69 9.35 -16.60
N GLY A 420 37.88 9.77 -15.61
CA GLY A 420 37.35 8.93 -14.53
C GLY A 420 38.27 8.75 -13.33
N GLY A 421 39.22 9.66 -13.10
CA GLY A 421 40.04 9.67 -11.87
C GLY A 421 40.66 8.33 -11.48
N ASP A 422 40.53 7.98 -10.21
CA ASP A 422 40.87 6.67 -9.61
C ASP A 422 39.69 5.69 -9.56
N ASN A 423 38.48 6.10 -9.97
CA ASN A 423 37.28 5.26 -10.18
C ASN A 423 36.69 4.64 -8.89
N ASP A 424 36.84 5.28 -7.73
CA ASP A 424 36.18 4.89 -6.47
C ASP A 424 34.89 5.68 -6.16
N PHE A 425 34.62 6.77 -6.86
CA PHE A 425 33.41 7.60 -6.84
C PHE A 425 33.12 8.23 -5.46
N ASP A 426 34.16 8.43 -4.65
CA ASP A 426 34.04 9.04 -3.32
C ASP A 426 34.40 10.54 -3.28
N ASP A 427 34.70 11.14 -4.44
CA ASP A 427 34.92 12.58 -4.60
C ASP A 427 33.73 13.39 -4.07
N LEU A 428 32.51 12.88 -4.27
CA LEU A 428 31.34 13.26 -3.51
C LEU A 428 30.34 12.09 -3.47
N ILE A 429 29.75 11.84 -2.30
CA ILE A 429 28.62 10.93 -2.13
C ILE A 429 27.50 11.72 -1.47
N PHE A 430 26.29 11.58 -2.01
CA PHE A 430 25.09 12.22 -1.50
C PHE A 430 23.97 11.19 -1.38
N GLY A 431 23.34 11.12 -0.21
CA GLY A 431 22.14 10.35 0.07
C GLY A 431 21.04 11.24 0.62
N ALA A 432 19.79 11.00 0.23
CA ALA A 432 18.64 11.71 0.80
C ALA A 432 17.33 10.89 0.70
N ASN A 433 16.37 11.20 1.57
CA ASN A 433 15.00 10.74 1.46
C ASN A 433 14.08 11.87 0.96
N TYR A 434 13.06 11.50 0.19
CA TYR A 434 12.10 12.43 -0.38
C TYR A 434 10.70 12.13 0.13
N GLU A 435 9.97 13.17 0.50
CA GLU A 435 8.59 13.11 0.95
C GLU A 435 7.77 14.17 0.22
N VAL A 436 6.46 13.98 0.10
CA VAL A 436 5.55 15.07 -0.28
C VAL A 436 5.51 16.06 0.89
N ALA A 437 5.72 17.35 0.61
CA ALA A 437 5.84 18.41 1.61
C ALA A 437 4.50 18.91 2.15
#